data_AF-A0A7V1I3Z6-F1
#
_entry.id   AF-A0A7V1I3Z6-F1
#
_cell.length_a   1.000
_cell.length_b   1.000
_cell.length_c   1.000
_cell.angle_alpha   90.00
_cell.angle_beta   90.00
_cell.angle_gamma   90.00
#
_symmetry.space_group_name_H-M   'P 1'
#
loop_
_entity.id
_entity.type
_entity.pdbx_description
1 polymer ?
#
loop_
_entity_poly.entity_id
_entity_poly.type
_entity_poly.pdbx_seq_one_letter_code
_entity_poly.pdbx_strand_id
1 'polypeptide(L)' 'MGLIHRLKKENPKKEFIPANPEAICTAMKAITLEKVYMALKEERYEVTLPKEAVKAAQQSLEKMVEIVK' A
#
# COMPACT_ATOMS: atom_id res chain seq x y z
N MET A 1 7.51 10.16 -6.37
CA MET A 1 8.44 9.91 -5.24
C MET A 1 7.75 9.38 -3.97
N GLY A 2 7.29 8.12 -3.96
CA GLY A 2 6.76 7.48 -2.73
C GLY A 2 7.88 6.91 -1.86
N LEU A 3 8.52 5.85 -2.35
CA LEU A 3 9.60 5.14 -1.66
C LEU A 3 10.78 6.05 -1.27
N ILE A 4 11.19 6.96 -2.16
CA ILE A 4 12.33 7.87 -1.91
C ILE A 4 12.10 8.76 -0.68
N HIS A 5 10.87 9.23 -0.45
CA HIS A 5 10.56 10.02 0.74
C HIS A 5 10.78 9.20 2.02
N ARG A 6 10.30 7.95 2.04
CA ARG A 6 10.50 7.02 3.16
C ARG A 6 11.98 6.75 3.41
N LEU A 7 12.73 6.45 2.35
CA LEU A 7 14.17 6.16 2.44
C LEU A 7 14.96 7.35 3.01
N LYS A 8 14.67 8.58 2.58
CA LYS A 8 15.27 9.81 3.13
C LYS A 8 14.92 10.01 4.61
N LYS A 9 13.67 9.72 5.01
CA LYS A 9 13.24 9.81 6.41
C LYS A 9 13.97 8.79 7.30
N GLU A 10 14.13 7.56 6.83
CA GLU A 10 14.79 6.48 7.57
C GLU A 10 16.32 6.59 7.56
N ASN A 11 16.90 7.23 6.54
CA ASN A 11 18.35 7.36 6.35
C ASN A 11 18.75 8.80 5.99
N PRO A 12 18.64 9.77 6.91
CA PRO A 12 18.78 11.21 6.60
C PRO A 12 20.17 11.62 6.13
N LYS A 13 21.21 10.80 6.41
CA LYS A 13 22.60 11.06 6.00
C LYS A 13 22.92 10.57 4.58
N LYS A 14 22.02 9.81 3.94
CA LYS A 14 22.25 9.23 2.61
C LYS A 14 21.50 10.02 1.56
N GLU A 15 22.09 10.08 0.38
CA GLU A 15 21.41 10.60 -0.81
C GLU A 15 20.70 9.46 -1.55
N PHE A 16 19.48 9.72 -2.01
CA PHE A 16 18.68 8.77 -2.77
C PHE A 16 18.31 9.38 -4.12
N ILE A 17 18.84 8.79 -5.19
CA ILE A 17 18.68 9.26 -6.57
C ILE A 17 17.59 8.40 -7.25
N PRO A 18 16.51 9.00 -7.76
CA PRO A 18 15.50 8.26 -8.54
C PRO A 18 16.09 7.71 -9.83
N ALA A 19 15.83 6.43 -10.13
CA ALA A 19 16.14 5.87 -11.46
C ALA A 19 15.25 6.49 -12.56
N ASN A 20 13.98 6.74 -12.26
CA ASN A 20 13.06 7.49 -13.10
C ASN A 20 12.24 8.46 -12.20
N PRO A 21 12.42 9.79 -12.32
CA PRO A 21 11.66 10.79 -11.56
C PRO A 21 10.15 10.73 -11.80
N GLU A 22 9.72 10.28 -12.98
CA GLU A 22 8.32 10.22 -13.41
C GLU A 22 7.63 8.89 -13.07
N ALA A 23 8.32 7.97 -12.36
CA ALA A 23 7.73 6.73 -11.87
C ALA A 23 6.68 7.02 -10.76
N ILE A 24 5.48 7.40 -11.19
CA ILE A 24 4.34 7.78 -10.36
C ILE A 24 3.20 6.81 -10.64
N CYS A 25 2.82 6.02 -9.65
CA CYS A 25 1.59 5.24 -9.70
C CYS A 25 0.40 6.15 -9.39
N THR A 26 -0.39 6.48 -10.40
CA THR A 26 -1.59 7.32 -10.26
C THR A 26 -2.62 6.70 -9.32
N ALA A 27 -2.79 5.37 -9.34
CA ALA A 27 -3.69 4.65 -8.43
C ALA A 27 -3.27 4.83 -6.95
N MET A 28 -1.98 4.73 -6.62
CA MET A 28 -1.50 5.01 -5.27
C MET A 28 -1.72 6.48 -4.85
N LYS A 29 -1.62 7.41 -5.80
CA LYS A 29 -1.84 8.85 -5.56
C LYS A 29 -3.30 9.28 -5.55
N ALA A 30 -4.22 8.37 -5.87
CA ALA A 30 -5.64 8.61 -5.68
C ALA A 30 -6.04 8.72 -4.20
N ILE A 31 -5.20 8.20 -3.28
CA ILE A 31 -5.37 8.27 -1.83
C ILE A 31 -4.77 9.59 -1.32
N THR A 32 -5.62 10.50 -0.82
CA THR A 32 -5.23 11.81 -0.26
C THR A 32 -5.59 11.91 1.23
N LEU A 33 -5.03 12.88 1.95
CA LEU A 33 -5.33 13.08 3.37
C LEU A 33 -6.81 13.39 3.60
N GLU A 34 -7.43 14.18 2.73
CA GLU A 34 -8.85 14.52 2.79
C GLU A 34 -9.71 13.28 2.59
N LYS A 35 -9.37 12.42 1.62
CA LYS A 35 -10.10 11.17 1.39
C LYS A 35 -9.94 10.20 2.55
N VAL A 36 -8.75 10.10 3.15
CA VAL A 36 -8.53 9.28 4.36
C VAL A 36 -9.37 9.80 5.53
N TYR A 37 -9.41 11.11 5.74
CA TYR A 37 -10.26 11.74 6.75
C TYR A 37 -11.74 11.40 6.52
N MET A 38 -12.24 11.57 5.30
CA MET A 38 -13.65 11.27 4.98
C MET A 38 -13.96 9.78 5.07
N ALA A 39 -13.02 8.91 4.67
CA ALA A 39 -13.15 7.47 4.80
C ALA A 39 -13.36 7.04 6.26
N LEU A 40 -12.56 7.60 7.17
CA LEU A 40 -12.69 7.34 8.61
C LEU A 40 -13.95 7.97 9.21
N LYS A 41 -14.28 9.21 8.82
CA LYS A 41 -15.45 9.93 9.34
C LYS A 41 -16.78 9.27 8.96
N GLU A 42 -16.85 8.72 7.75
CA GLU A 42 -18.07 8.16 7.19
C GLU A 42 -18.08 6.62 7.15
N GLU A 43 -17.08 5.97 7.76
CA GLU A 43 -16.89 4.50 7.76
C GLU A 43 -17.00 3.87 6.37
N ARG A 44 -16.38 4.52 5.37
CA ARG A 44 -16.39 4.09 3.97
C ARG A 44 -14.98 4.02 3.42
N TYR A 45 -14.67 3.19 2.44
CA TYR A 45 -15.56 2.31 1.68
C TYR A 45 -15.43 0.88 2.19
N GLU A 46 -16.55 0.23 2.53
CA GLU A 46 -16.52 -1.18 2.91
C GLU A 46 -16.08 -2.04 1.71
N VAL A 47 -15.10 -2.90 1.94
CA VAL A 47 -14.60 -3.84 0.92
C VAL A 47 -15.25 -5.20 1.15
N THR A 48 -16.22 -5.54 0.31
CA THR A 48 -16.93 -6.83 0.36
C THR A 48 -16.45 -7.75 -0.78
N LEU A 49 -16.25 -9.04 -0.48
CA LEU A 49 -15.85 -10.05 -1.45
C LEU A 49 -16.69 -11.33 -1.28
N PRO A 50 -16.92 -12.12 -2.35
CA PRO A 50 -17.54 -13.44 -2.22
C PRO A 50 -16.74 -14.35 -1.30
N LYS A 51 -17.42 -15.16 -0.47
CA LYS A 51 -16.80 -16.03 0.54
C LYS A 51 -15.82 -17.02 -0.08
N GLU A 52 -16.12 -17.47 -1.28
CA GLU A 52 -15.35 -18.43 -2.06
C GLU A 52 -14.00 -17.82 -2.49
N ALA A 53 -14.02 -16.57 -2.94
CA ALA A 53 -12.81 -15.83 -3.31
C ALA A 53 -11.90 -15.59 -2.09
N VAL A 54 -12.50 -15.20 -0.95
CA VAL A 54 -11.77 -15.03 0.31
C VAL A 54 -11.09 -16.34 0.72
N LYS A 55 -11.83 -17.45 0.73
CA LYS A 55 -11.29 -18.76 1.13
C LYS A 55 -10.14 -19.22 0.23
N ALA A 56 -10.28 -19.06 -1.09
CA ALA A 56 -9.23 -19.45 -2.03
C ALA A 56 -7.97 -18.58 -1.90
N ALA A 57 -8.13 -17.26 -1.75
CA ALA A 57 -7.00 -16.34 -1.57
C ALA A 57 -6.28 -16.58 -0.25
N GLN A 58 -7.03 -16.83 0.84
CA GLN A 58 -6.49 -17.06 2.17
C GLN A 58 -5.55 -18.28 2.20
N GLN A 59 -5.92 -19.39 1.57
CA GLN A 59 -5.06 -20.59 1.52
C GLN A 59 -3.70 -20.32 0.89
N SER A 60 -3.67 -19.52 -0.18
CA SER A 60 -2.40 -19.14 -0.85
C SER A 60 -1.56 -18.23 0.04
N LEU A 61 -2.20 -17.27 0.71
CA LEU A 61 -1.52 -16.34 1.62
C LEU A 61 -0.95 -17.04 2.85
N GLU A 62 -1.70 -17.97 3.46
CA GLU A 62 -1.25 -18.73 4.62
C GLU A 62 0.01 -19.54 4.31
N LYS A 63 0.01 -20.29 3.20
CA LYS A 63 1.19 -21.03 2.75
C LYS A 63 2.39 -20.12 2.49
N MET A 64 2.17 -18.96 1.87
CA MET A 64 3.25 -17.98 1.64
C MET A 64 3.87 -17.50 2.95
N VAL A 65 3.07 -17.27 3.99
CA VAL A 65 3.58 -16.84 5.30
C VAL A 65 4.29 -17.98 6.03
N GLU A 66 3.79 -19.22 5.93
CA GLU A 66 4.40 -20.40 6.55
C GLU A 66 5.82 -20.67 6.04
N ILE A 67 6.10 -20.42 4.76
CA ILE A 67 7.43 -20.66 4.18
C ILE A 67 8.45 -19.54 4.43
N VAL A 68 7.99 -18.34 4.83
CA VAL A 68 8.85 -17.16 5.09
C VAL A 68 9.15 -16.97 6.58
N LYS A 69 8.43 -17.67 7.46
CA LYS A 69 8.76 -17.78 8.89
C LYS A 69 9.91 -18.75 9.12
#